data_AF-A0A3M1LNL8-F1
#
_entry.id   AF-A0A3M1LNL8-F1
#
_cell.length_a   1.000
_cell.length_b   1.000
_cell.length_c   1.000
_cell.angle_alpha   90.00
_cell.angle_beta   90.00
_cell.angle_gamma   90.00
#
_symmetry.space_group_name_H-M   'P 1'
#
loop_
_entity.id
_entity.type
_entity.pdbx_description
1 polymer ?
#
loop_
_entity_poly.entity_id
_entity_poly.type
_entity_poly.pdbx_seq_one_letter_code
_entity_poly.pdbx_strand_id
1 'polypeptide(L)' 'DLIRAKKIDVIYAEEGMDKRVINQLAEEVNVKILTLSPIEVISKEDRVNGITYIDKMLNNLENLRVGLGCV' A
#
# COMPACT_ATOMS: atom_id res chain seq x y z
N ASP A 1 -4.09 10.22 -17.45
CA ASP A 1 -4.65 11.58 -17.32
C ASP A 1 -5.06 11.99 -15.91
N LEU A 2 -5.90 11.20 -15.21
CA LEU A 2 -6.39 11.54 -13.86
C LEU A 2 -5.26 11.86 -12.86
N ILE A 3 -4.22 11.02 -12.80
CA ILE A 3 -3.06 11.18 -11.92
C ILE A 3 -2.40 12.54 -12.09
N ARG A 4 -2.15 12.95 -13.34
CA ARG A 4 -1.55 14.24 -13.69
C ARG A 4 -2.47 15.40 -13.35
N ALA A 5 -3.76 15.28 -13.70
CA ALA A 5 -4.75 16.33 -13.48
C ALA A 5 -5.02 16.60 -11.99
N LYS A 6 -4.95 15.55 -11.16
CA LYS A 6 -5.21 15.62 -9.71
C LYS A 6 -3.94 15.70 -8.88
N LYS A 7 -2.76 15.67 -9.50
CA LYS A 7 -1.45 15.64 -8.83
C LYS A 7 -1.39 14.53 -7.77
N ILE A 8 -1.74 13.32 -8.20
CA ILE A 8 -1.71 12.15 -7.32
C ILE A 8 -0.27 11.67 -7.22
N ASP A 9 0.31 11.76 -6.02
CA ASP A 9 1.69 11.33 -5.75
C ASP A 9 1.77 9.87 -5.26
N VAL A 10 0.68 9.37 -4.67
CA VAL A 10 0.60 8.03 -4.09
C VAL A 10 -0.67 7.30 -4.52
N ILE A 11 -0.53 6.03 -4.90
CA ILE A 11 -1.62 5.08 -5.10
C ILE A 11 -1.52 3.99 -4.04
N TYR A 12 -2.66 3.65 -3.42
CA TYR A 12 -2.72 2.54 -2.48
C TYR A 12 -3.20 1.27 -3.16
N ALA A 13 -2.46 0.19 -2.92
CA ALA A 13 -2.74 -1.16 -3.39
C ALA A 13 -3.21 -2.04 -2.22
N GLU A 14 -4.16 -2.93 -2.49
CA GLU A 14 -4.51 -3.97 -1.51
C GLU A 14 -3.34 -4.92 -1.26
N GLU A 15 -3.38 -5.55 -0.09
CA GLU A 15 -2.43 -6.60 0.26
C GLU A 15 -2.60 -7.81 -0.65
N GLY A 16 -1.48 -8.36 -1.14
CA GLY A 16 -1.49 -9.57 -1.97
C GLY A 16 -1.70 -9.34 -3.46
N MET A 17 -1.83 -8.09 -3.93
CA MET A 17 -1.83 -7.79 -5.36
C MET A 17 -0.54 -8.25 -6.06
N ASP A 18 -0.65 -8.69 -7.33
CA ASP A 18 0.48 -9.17 -8.12
C ASP A 18 1.54 -8.06 -8.30
N LYS A 19 2.76 -8.35 -7.84
CA LYS A 19 3.91 -7.42 -7.90
C LYS A 19 4.23 -6.97 -9.32
N ARG A 20 3.95 -7.78 -10.35
CA ARG A 20 4.17 -7.40 -11.76
C ARG A 20 3.23 -6.28 -12.17
N VAL A 21 1.96 -6.35 -11.76
CA VAL A 21 0.97 -5.30 -12.03
C VAL A 21 1.34 -4.02 -11.29
N ILE A 22 1.73 -4.14 -10.01
CA ILE A 22 2.21 -3.00 -9.21
C ILE A 22 3.41 -2.33 -9.88
N ASN A 23 4.43 -3.11 -10.27
CA ASN A 23 5.65 -2.57 -10.86
C ASN A 23 5.39 -1.89 -12.20
N GLN A 24 4.61 -2.52 -13.07
CA GLN A 24 4.27 -1.94 -14.37
C GLN A 24 3.50 -0.63 -14.20
N LEU A 25 2.55 -0.57 -13.27
CA LEU A 25 1.82 0.66 -12.98
C LEU A 25 2.78 1.76 -12.45
N ALA A 26 3.65 1.44 -11.51
CA ALA A 26 4.62 2.40 -10.97
C ALA A 26 5.53 2.99 -12.05
N GLU A 27 6.00 2.15 -12.98
CA GLU A 27 6.84 2.57 -14.12
C GLU A 27 6.08 3.46 -15.11
N GLU A 28 4.81 3.13 -15.42
CA GLU A 28 4.01 3.87 -16.40
C GLU A 28 3.58 5.26 -15.91
N VAL A 29 3.24 5.39 -14.62
CA VAL A 29 2.63 6.62 -14.10
C VAL A 29 3.55 7.46 -13.21
N ASN A 30 4.76 6.98 -12.89
CA ASN A 30 5.75 7.66 -12.06
C ASN A 30 5.18 8.16 -10.72
N VAL A 31 4.40 7.31 -10.05
CA VAL A 31 3.84 7.55 -8.72
C VAL A 31 4.31 6.47 -7.76
N LYS A 32 4.33 6.80 -6.46
CA LYS A 32 4.65 5.81 -5.43
C LYS A 32 3.44 4.91 -5.19
N ILE A 33 3.65 3.61 -5.15
CA ILE A 33 2.62 2.65 -4.76
C ILE A 33 2.92 2.16 -3.34
N LEU A 34 1.93 2.31 -2.45
CA LEU A 34 1.99 1.84 -1.05
C LEU A 34 0.91 0.80 -0.81
N THR A 35 1.14 -0.10 0.15
CA THR A 35 0.10 -1.07 0.54
C THR A 35 -0.85 -0.43 1.54
N LEU A 36 -2.16 -0.63 1.35
CA LEU A 36 -3.18 -0.37 2.36
C LEU A 36 -4.02 -1.64 2.47
N SER A 37 -3.72 -2.46 3.46
CA SER A 37 -4.39 -3.75 3.64
C SER A 37 -5.80 -3.53 4.18
N PRO A 38 -6.85 -4.11 3.57
CA PRO A 38 -8.17 -4.18 4.19
C PRO A 38 -8.23 -5.21 5.33
N ILE A 39 -7.16 -5.99 5.54
CA ILE A 39 -7.02 -7.01 6.59
C ILE A 39 -8.12 -8.10 6.49
N GLU A 40 -8.54 -8.42 5.26
CA GLU A 40 -9.50 -9.50 4.99
C GLU A 40 -8.88 -10.90 5.17
N VAL A 41 -7.56 -11.00 4.99
CA VAL A 41 -6.79 -12.23 5.11
C VAL A 41 -5.51 -11.99 5.89
N ILE A 42 -5.13 -12.97 6.71
CA ILE A 42 -3.83 -13.01 7.39
C ILE A 42 -2.98 -14.08 6.68
N SER A 43 -1.81 -13.69 6.18
CA SER A 43 -0.89 -14.59 5.49
C SER A 43 -0.32 -15.66 6.44
N LYS A 44 0.21 -16.76 5.88
CA LYS A 44 0.88 -17.78 6.71
C LYS A 44 2.08 -17.19 7.48
N GLU A 45 2.80 -16.28 6.84
CA GLU A 45 3.95 -15.60 7.43
C GLU A 45 3.52 -14.71 8.60
N ASP A 46 2.45 -13.93 8.43
CA ASP A 46 1.87 -13.13 9.51
C ASP A 46 1.48 -13.99 10.72
N ARG A 47 0.88 -15.17 10.49
CA ARG A 47 0.52 -16.10 11.57
C ARG A 47 1.75 -16.63 12.30
N VAL A 48 2.78 -17.04 11.56
CA VAL A 48 4.04 -17.55 12.13
C VAL A 48 4.74 -16.48 12.95
N ASN A 49 4.69 -15.23 12.49
CA ASN A 49 5.31 -14.08 13.15
C ASN A 49 4.44 -13.45 14.25
N GLY A 50 3.24 -13.98 14.51
CA GLY A 50 2.32 -13.45 15.52
C GLY A 50 1.80 -12.05 15.22
N ILE A 51 1.77 -11.64 13.95
CA ILE A 51 1.28 -10.32 13.52
C ILE A 51 -0.21 -10.20 13.84
N THR A 52 -0.56 -9.14 14.56
CA THR A 52 -1.92 -8.87 15.00
C THR A 52 -2.64 -7.89 14.07
N TYR A 53 -3.94 -7.71 14.30
CA TYR A 53 -4.73 -6.66 13.66
C TYR A 53 -4.13 -5.27 13.90
N ILE A 54 -3.67 -4.99 15.13
CA ILE A 54 -3.11 -3.68 15.48
C ILE A 54 -1.81 -3.44 14.73
N ASP A 55 -0.95 -4.45 14.60
CA ASP A 55 0.30 -4.32 13.83
C ASP A 55 0.02 -3.99 12.35
N LYS A 56 -0.95 -4.67 11.73
CA LYS A 56 -1.39 -4.35 10.35
C LYS A 56 -1.95 -2.95 10.24
N MET A 57 -2.77 -2.50 11.21
CA MET A 57 -3.31 -1.15 11.24
C MET A 57 -2.23 -0.09 11.46
N LEU A 58 -1.20 -0.36 12.26
CA LEU A 58 -0.04 0.53 12.42
C LEU A 58 0.77 0.62 11.12
N ASN A 59 0.94 -0.48 10.40
CA ASN A 59 1.57 -0.46 9.07
C ASN A 59 0.75 0.35 8.06
N ASN A 60 -0.58 0.19 8.06
CA ASN A 60 -1.48 1.00 7.25
C ASN A 60 -1.37 2.49 7.62
N LEU A 61 -1.34 2.81 8.92
CA LEU A 61 -1.19 4.18 9.41
C LEU A 61 0.12 4.80 8.93
N GLU A 62 1.23 4.06 8.97
CA GLU A 62 2.51 4.54 8.48
C GLU A 62 2.46 4.83 6.96
N ASN A 63 1.88 3.93 6.17
CA ASN A 63 1.70 4.17 4.74
C ASN A 63 0.78 5.38 4.45
N LEU A 64 -0.27 5.57 5.24
CA LEU A 64 -1.14 6.74 5.15
C LEU A 64 -0.39 8.03 5.49
N ARG A 65 0.43 8.04 6.55
CA ARG A 65 1.26 9.19 6.90
C ARG A 65 2.20 9.57 5.76
N VAL A 66 2.87 8.59 5.16
CA VAL A 66 3.73 8.80 4.00
C VAL A 66 2.96 9.42 2.84
N GLY A 67 1.79 8.87 2.48
CA GLY A 67 1.01 9.41 1.36
C GLY A 67 0.28 10.72 1.64
N LEU A 68 0.09 11.09 2.92
CA LEU A 68 -0.41 12.39 3.34
C LEU A 68 0.70 13.43 3.54
N GLY A 69 1.97 13.05 3.35
CA GLY A 69 3.12 13.95 3.52
C GLY A 69 3.46 14.28 4.97
N CYS A 70 3.00 13.47 5.92
CA CYS A 70 3.30 13.64 7.34
C CYS A 70 4.69 13.06 7.64
N VAL A 71 5.72 13.91 7.52
CA VAL A 71 7.10 13.64 7.94
C VAL A 71 7.23 13.72 9.46
#